data_AF-A0A6P0TDD8-F1
#
_entry.id   AF-A0A6P0TDD8-F1
#
_cell.length_a   1.000
_cell.length_b   1.000
_cell.length_c   1.000
_cell.angle_alpha   90.00
_cell.angle_beta   90.00
_cell.angle_gamma   90.00
#
_symmetry.space_group_name_H-M   'P 1'
#
loop_
_entity.id
_entity.type
_entity.pdbx_description
1 polymer ?
#
loop_
_entity_poly.entity_id
_entity_poly.type
_entity_poly.pdbx_seq_one_letter_code
_entity_poly.pdbx_strand_id
1 'polypeptide(L)'
;IRPMGDGVTEIPENSPTWIGRRAPAACLRLLDRPCQKWSILAGMMRVGTWDGNDLVLQGAGISRKHAEIFYRDTVVDGTMAPSYYLRDFSRYGTLVRFEEGWKRIHHREIPLTQATQLKFGGHRCQTLEFFMEAEVQETKESR
;
A
#
# COMPACT_ATOMS: atom_id res chain seq x y z
N ILE A 1 -25.53 12.63 -54.12
CA ILE A 1 -25.49 12.73 -52.64
C ILE A 1 -24.63 11.56 -52.17
N ARG A 2 -23.42 11.81 -51.67
CA ARG A 2 -22.53 10.77 -51.12
C ARG A 2 -22.78 10.68 -49.61
N PRO A 3 -22.98 9.49 -49.00
CA PRO A 3 -23.04 9.41 -47.56
C PRO A 3 -21.61 9.51 -47.00
N MET A 4 -21.40 10.48 -46.12
CA MET A 4 -20.19 10.65 -45.33
C MET A 4 -20.08 9.47 -44.38
N GLY A 5 -18.94 8.79 -44.43
CA GLY A 5 -18.50 7.90 -43.37
C GLY A 5 -18.07 8.70 -42.13
N ASP A 6 -17.77 7.92 -41.10
CA ASP A 6 -17.02 8.27 -39.89
C ASP A 6 -17.81 8.80 -38.70
N GLY A 7 -17.85 7.90 -37.71
CA GLY A 7 -18.13 8.17 -36.31
C GLY A 7 -17.85 6.93 -35.46
N VAL A 8 -16.98 6.01 -35.89
CA VAL A 8 -16.44 5.00 -34.97
C VAL A 8 -15.48 5.76 -34.06
N THR A 9 -15.91 6.00 -32.83
CA THR A 9 -15.00 6.43 -31.77
C THR A 9 -14.15 5.22 -31.42
N GLU A 10 -13.04 5.06 -32.14
CA GLU A 10 -12.00 4.12 -31.74
C GLU A 10 -11.36 4.67 -30.45
N ILE A 11 -11.57 3.95 -29.36
CA ILE A 11 -10.88 4.21 -28.10
C ILE A 11 -9.41 3.86 -28.38
N PRO A 12 -8.43 4.74 -28.13
CA PRO A 12 -7.03 4.38 -28.34
C PRO A 12 -6.70 3.14 -27.49
N GLU A 13 -6.19 2.10 -28.15
CA GLU A 13 -5.67 0.86 -27.52
C GLU A 13 -4.52 1.11 -26.53
N ASN A 14 -4.13 2.36 -26.35
CA ASN A 14 -3.01 2.80 -25.53
C ASN A 14 -3.48 3.37 -24.19
N SER A 15 -4.64 2.93 -23.70
CA SER A 15 -5.06 3.24 -22.33
C SER A 15 -4.22 2.38 -21.38
N PRO A 16 -3.25 2.92 -20.61
CA PRO A 16 -2.38 2.11 -19.73
C PRO A 16 -3.12 1.63 -18.48
N THR A 17 -4.45 1.66 -18.50
CA THR A 17 -5.30 1.34 -17.38
C THR A 17 -5.82 -0.10 -17.51
N TRP A 18 -5.29 -0.95 -16.62
CA TRP A 18 -6.09 -1.35 -15.45
C TRP A 18 -6.75 -2.74 -15.42
N ILE A 19 -6.65 -3.58 -16.44
CA ILE A 19 -7.29 -4.92 -16.40
C ILE A 19 -6.22 -6.02 -16.49
N GLY A 20 -5.58 -6.36 -15.38
CA GLY A 20 -4.84 -7.63 -15.29
C GLY A 20 -3.63 -7.66 -14.37
N ARG A 21 -3.02 -6.52 -14.04
CA ARG A 21 -1.91 -6.51 -13.09
C ARG A 21 -2.45 -6.56 -11.67
N ARG A 22 -2.28 -7.70 -11.00
CA ARG A 22 -2.51 -7.77 -9.55
C ARG A 22 -1.43 -6.93 -8.88
N ALA A 23 -1.82 -6.05 -7.96
CA ALA A 23 -0.86 -5.38 -7.09
C ALA A 23 -0.01 -6.47 -6.41
N PRO A 24 1.33 -6.32 -6.32
CA PRO A 24 2.15 -7.34 -5.68
C PRO A 24 1.66 -7.60 -4.28
N ALA A 25 1.62 -8.87 -3.89
CA ALA A 25 1.16 -9.25 -2.57
C ALA A 25 2.04 -8.54 -1.51
N ALA A 26 1.40 -7.83 -0.60
CA ALA A 26 2.08 -7.12 0.46
C ALA A 26 1.29 -7.28 1.77
N CYS A 27 1.97 -7.14 2.90
CA CYS A 27 1.35 -7.28 4.20
C CYS A 27 2.03 -6.38 5.24
N LEU A 28 1.29 -6.12 6.32
CA LEU A 28 1.87 -5.69 7.59
C LEU A 28 1.99 -6.91 8.51
N ARG A 29 3.10 -7.03 9.23
CA ARG A 29 3.27 -8.04 10.28
C ARG A 29 3.64 -7.37 11.60
N LEU A 30 3.24 -7.97 12.72
CA LEU A 30 3.78 -7.56 14.02
C LEU A 30 5.25 -7.93 14.12
N LEU A 31 6.10 -6.97 14.49
CA LEU A 31 7.53 -7.22 14.62
C LEU A 31 7.84 -8.25 15.72
N ASP A 32 7.16 -8.13 16.87
CA ASP A 32 7.36 -9.04 18.01
C ASP A 32 6.66 -10.40 17.84
N ARG A 33 5.70 -10.48 16.90
CA ARG A 33 4.93 -11.69 16.58
C ARG A 33 4.75 -11.84 15.07
N PRO A 34 5.80 -12.25 14.32
CA PRO A 34 5.76 -12.26 12.85
C PRO A 34 4.69 -13.15 12.23
N CYS A 35 4.18 -14.15 12.96
CA CYS A 35 3.06 -14.99 12.54
C CYS A 35 1.74 -14.20 12.43
N GLN A 36 1.62 -13.08 13.15
CA GLN A 36 0.46 -12.21 13.09
C GLN A 36 0.68 -11.16 11.99
N LYS A 37 0.14 -11.47 10.80
CA LYS A 37 0.22 -10.63 9.60
C LYS A 37 -1.16 -10.34 9.02
N TRP A 38 -1.27 -9.21 8.34
CA TRP A 38 -2.46 -8.74 7.65
C TRP A 38 -2.09 -8.40 6.21
N SER A 39 -2.72 -9.07 5.26
CA SER A 39 -2.50 -8.83 3.83
C SER A 39 -3.16 -7.54 3.38
N ILE A 40 -2.49 -6.82 2.48
CA ILE A 40 -3.04 -5.66 1.79
C ILE A 40 -3.85 -6.20 0.61
N LEU A 41 -5.17 -6.05 0.68
CA LEU A 41 -6.09 -6.64 -0.30
C LEU A 41 -6.43 -5.62 -1.38
N ALA A 42 -6.46 -6.06 -2.64
CA ALA A 42 -6.71 -5.19 -3.79
C ALA A 42 -5.82 -3.92 -3.83
N GLY A 43 -4.60 -4.03 -3.28
CA GLY A 43 -3.65 -2.92 -3.20
C GLY A 43 -4.06 -1.83 -2.20
N MET A 44 -4.96 -2.07 -1.24
CA MET A 44 -5.33 -1.09 -0.22
C MET A 44 -5.51 -1.73 1.16
N MET A 45 -5.20 -0.97 2.22
CA MET A 45 -5.46 -1.33 3.62
C MET A 45 -5.74 -0.07 4.43
N ARG A 46 -6.92 -0.01 5.04
CA ARG A 46 -7.32 1.00 6.02
C ARG A 46 -6.87 0.58 7.41
N VAL A 47 -6.30 1.52 8.16
CA VAL A 47 -5.79 1.28 9.50
C VAL A 47 -6.49 2.23 10.48
N GLY A 48 -6.93 1.72 11.62
CA GLY A 48 -7.50 2.54 12.69
C GLY A 48 -8.17 1.75 13.80
N THR A 49 -8.87 2.43 14.71
CA THR A 49 -9.60 1.77 15.81
C THR A 49 -11.05 1.40 15.48
N TRP A 50 -11.59 1.91 14.36
CA TRP A 50 -12.93 1.57 13.89
C TRP A 50 -12.97 0.17 13.28
N ASP A 51 -14.05 -0.57 13.50
CA ASP A 51 -14.28 -1.94 13.03
C ASP A 51 -14.42 -2.04 11.51
N GLY A 52 -14.77 -0.95 10.83
CA GLY A 52 -14.78 -0.87 9.37
C GLY A 52 -13.41 -0.72 8.69
N ASN A 53 -12.30 -0.82 9.43
CA ASN A 53 -10.95 -0.81 8.87
C ASN A 53 -10.45 -2.23 8.58
N ASP A 54 -9.60 -2.39 7.58
CA ASP A 54 -8.97 -3.68 7.24
C ASP A 54 -7.99 -4.13 8.33
N LEU A 55 -7.30 -3.19 8.96
CA LEU A 55 -6.46 -3.42 10.14
C LEU A 55 -7.00 -2.61 11.33
N VAL A 56 -7.67 -3.32 12.23
CA VAL A 56 -8.19 -2.76 13.49
C VAL A 56 -7.11 -2.86 14.57
N LEU A 57 -6.70 -1.71 15.09
CA LEU A 57 -5.69 -1.60 16.14
C LEU A 57 -6.29 -1.03 17.43
N GLN A 58 -5.69 -1.41 18.55
CA GLN A 58 -5.99 -0.84 19.86
C GLN A 58 -4.77 -0.07 20.37
N GLY A 59 -4.99 1.11 20.94
CA GLY A 59 -3.89 1.91 21.47
C GLY A 59 -4.25 3.39 21.67
N ALA A 60 -3.63 4.00 22.67
CA ALA A 60 -3.78 5.43 22.93
C ALA A 60 -3.19 6.24 21.77
N GLY A 61 -3.96 7.20 21.27
CA GLY A 61 -3.56 8.07 20.15
C GLY A 61 -3.81 7.48 18.77
N ILE A 62 -4.36 6.27 18.65
CA ILE A 62 -4.81 5.74 17.37
C ILE A 62 -6.20 6.32 17.05
N SER A 63 -6.33 6.99 15.89
CA SER A 63 -7.60 7.53 15.41
C SER A 63 -8.52 6.43 14.86
N ARG A 64 -9.84 6.69 14.85
CA ARG A 64 -10.87 5.78 14.31
C ARG A 64 -10.57 5.36 12.88
N LYS A 65 -10.27 6.33 12.03
CA LYS A 65 -9.61 6.15 10.75
C LYS A 65 -8.26 6.84 10.92
N HIS A 66 -7.16 6.11 10.82
CA HIS A 66 -5.83 6.61 11.16
C HIS A 66 -5.00 6.88 9.92
N ALA A 67 -4.88 5.88 9.08
CA ALA A 67 -4.08 5.93 7.89
C ALA A 67 -4.59 4.93 6.86
N GLU A 68 -4.12 5.09 5.63
CA GLU A 68 -4.32 4.15 4.54
C GLU A 68 -2.96 3.76 3.96
N ILE A 69 -2.80 2.48 3.69
CA ILE A 69 -1.74 1.97 2.82
C ILE A 69 -2.38 1.66 1.48
N PHE A 70 -1.76 2.12 0.40
CA PHE A 70 -2.28 1.85 -0.93
C PHE A 70 -1.16 1.69 -1.96
N TYR A 71 -1.48 0.92 -3.00
CA TYR A 71 -0.66 0.66 -4.16
C TYR A 71 -0.82 1.78 -5.18
N ARG A 72 0.29 2.16 -5.82
CA ARG A 72 0.29 3.02 -6.99
C ARG A 72 1.38 2.53 -7.95
N ASP A 73 1.04 2.40 -9.21
CA ASP A 73 2.04 2.21 -10.25
C ASP A 73 2.90 3.46 -10.38
N THR A 74 4.21 3.28 -10.31
CA THR A 74 5.19 4.36 -10.51
C THR A 74 6.11 4.00 -11.65
N VAL A 75 6.37 4.96 -12.55
CA VAL A 75 7.35 4.77 -13.62
C VAL A 75 8.71 5.17 -13.08
N VAL A 76 9.64 4.23 -13.02
CA VAL A 76 11.05 4.42 -12.65
C VAL A 76 11.90 3.98 -13.84
N ASP A 77 12.70 4.89 -14.37
CA ASP A 77 13.58 4.65 -15.54
C ASP A 77 12.84 4.04 -16.74
N GLY A 78 11.62 4.55 -17.02
CA GLY A 78 10.78 4.06 -18.11
C GLY A 78 10.09 2.71 -17.85
N THR A 79 10.32 2.09 -16.69
CA THR A 79 9.73 0.82 -16.28
C THR A 79 8.69 1.02 -15.18
N MET A 80 7.54 0.36 -15.28
CA MET A 80 6.55 0.39 -14.18
C MET A 80 7.06 -0.45 -13.00
N ALA A 81 7.36 0.24 -11.90
CA ALA A 81 7.73 -0.34 -10.62
C ALA A 81 6.52 -0.30 -9.66
N PRO A 82 6.21 -1.41 -8.98
CA PRO A 82 5.16 -1.44 -7.98
C PRO A 82 5.57 -0.66 -6.73
N SER A 83 4.77 0.33 -6.33
CA SER A 83 5.05 1.14 -5.15
C SER A 83 3.87 1.17 -4.19
N TYR A 84 4.17 0.98 -2.91
CA TYR A 84 3.22 1.16 -1.82
C TYR A 84 3.50 2.46 -1.07
N TYR A 85 2.42 3.12 -0.66
CA TYR A 85 2.48 4.37 0.07
C TYR A 85 1.62 4.28 1.33
N LEU A 86 2.07 4.96 2.37
CA LEU A 86 1.29 5.22 3.56
C LEU A 86 0.82 6.67 3.53
N ARG A 87 -0.48 6.91 3.68
CA ARG A 87 -1.07 8.23 3.90
C ARG A 87 -1.66 8.31 5.30
N ASP A 88 -1.06 9.17 6.12
CA ASP A 88 -1.55 9.47 7.47
C ASP A 88 -2.55 10.63 7.44
N PHE A 89 -3.64 10.51 8.18
CA PHE A 89 -4.63 11.57 8.42
C PHE A 89 -5.10 11.56 9.88
N SER A 90 -4.24 11.06 10.77
CA SER A 90 -4.56 10.82 12.17
C SER A 90 -4.34 12.07 13.03
N ARG A 91 -4.99 12.13 14.19
CA ARG A 91 -4.85 13.27 15.12
C ARG A 91 -3.45 13.40 15.73
N TYR A 92 -2.73 12.29 15.91
CA TYR A 92 -1.47 12.24 16.67
C TYR A 92 -0.27 11.77 15.83
N GLY A 93 -0.51 11.40 14.58
CA GLY A 93 0.49 10.98 13.62
C GLY A 93 0.86 9.50 13.72
N THR A 94 1.69 9.09 12.77
CA THR A 94 2.30 7.77 12.69
C THR A 94 3.81 7.91 12.90
N LEU A 95 4.42 7.02 13.68
CA LEU A 95 5.88 6.96 13.81
C LEU A 95 6.44 5.99 12.78
N VAL A 96 7.52 6.38 12.12
CA VAL A 96 8.22 5.60 11.10
C VAL A 96 9.67 5.47 11.54
N ARG A 97 10.24 4.27 11.41
CA ARG A 97 11.64 4.02 11.74
C ARG A 97 12.53 4.40 10.56
N PHE A 98 13.44 5.33 10.81
CA PHE A 98 14.57 5.68 9.95
C PHE A 98 15.88 5.27 10.62
N GLU A 99 17.01 5.46 9.92
CA GLU A 99 18.35 5.16 10.44
C GLU A 99 18.64 5.92 11.75
N GLU A 100 18.22 7.19 11.83
CA GLU A 100 18.43 8.03 13.01
C GLU A 100 17.39 7.79 14.11
N GLY A 101 16.45 6.86 13.90
CA GLY A 101 15.45 6.44 14.87
C GLY A 101 14.01 6.71 14.44
N TRP A 102 13.13 6.79 15.44
CA TRP A 102 11.70 6.99 15.21
C TRP A 102 11.39 8.46 14.90
N LYS A 103 10.86 8.73 13.70
CA LYS A 103 10.37 10.06 13.33
C LYS A 103 8.85 10.02 13.16
N ARG A 104 8.18 11.06 13.64
CA ARG A 104 6.74 11.21 13.48
C ARG A 104 6.41 11.84 12.15
N ILE A 105 5.53 11.20 11.40
CA ILE A 105 4.83 11.79 10.25
C ILE A 105 3.40 12.09 10.68
N HIS A 106 2.83 13.15 10.11
CA HIS A 106 1.47 13.58 10.41
C HIS A 106 0.90 14.26 9.17
N HIS A 107 -0.27 13.83 8.71
CA HIS A 107 -0.92 14.39 7.52
C HIS A 107 -0.02 14.39 6.27
N ARG A 108 0.73 13.29 6.09
CA ARG A 108 1.69 13.13 5.00
C ARG A 108 1.54 11.77 4.34
N GLU A 109 1.92 11.75 3.08
CA GLU A 109 2.13 10.55 2.29
C GLU A 109 3.62 10.22 2.27
N ILE A 110 3.99 8.97 2.54
CA ILE A 110 5.37 8.49 2.43
C ILE A 110 5.42 7.17 1.64
N PRO A 111 6.49 6.90 0.89
CA PRO A 111 6.71 5.59 0.30
C PRO A 111 7.00 4.55 1.38
N LEU A 112 6.53 3.32 1.17
CA LEU A 112 6.86 2.16 1.98
C LEU A 112 7.83 1.27 1.20
N THR A 113 8.98 1.00 1.79
CA THR A 113 9.98 0.05 1.27
C THR A 113 10.01 -1.20 2.14
N GLN A 114 10.69 -2.27 1.68
CA GLN A 114 10.83 -3.49 2.46
C GLN A 114 11.34 -3.22 3.87
N ALA A 115 10.74 -3.91 4.83
CA ALA A 115 11.04 -3.80 6.26
C ALA A 115 10.81 -2.40 6.87
N THR A 116 10.02 -1.53 6.23
CA THR A 116 9.62 -0.25 6.84
C THR A 116 8.84 -0.52 8.12
N GLN A 117 9.32 0.00 9.26
CA GLN A 117 8.68 -0.18 10.56
C GLN A 117 7.82 1.03 10.92
N LEU A 118 6.61 0.75 11.40
CA LEU A 118 5.54 1.71 11.64
C LEU A 118 4.97 1.52 13.04
N LYS A 119 4.59 2.62 13.69
CA LYS A 119 3.72 2.64 14.87
C LYS A 119 2.64 3.69 14.68
N PHE A 120 1.39 3.26 14.59
CA PHE A 120 0.25 4.16 14.48
C PHE A 120 -0.02 4.82 15.84
N GLY A 121 -0.05 6.16 15.90
CA GLY A 121 -0.28 6.95 17.11
C GLY A 121 0.99 7.30 17.89
N GLY A 122 1.36 6.47 18.85
CA GLY A 122 2.39 6.80 19.86
C GLY A 122 3.49 5.74 20.03
N HIS A 123 4.56 6.09 20.74
CA HIS A 123 5.72 5.21 20.96
C HIS A 123 5.39 3.89 21.67
N ARG A 124 4.33 3.88 22.48
CA ARG A 124 3.80 2.71 23.20
C ARG A 124 2.93 1.79 22.33
N CYS A 125 2.61 2.20 21.11
CA CYS A 125 1.86 1.36 20.19
C CYS A 125 2.76 0.27 19.62
N GLN A 126 2.13 -0.84 19.22
CA GLN A 126 2.80 -1.98 18.63
C GLN A 126 3.61 -1.61 17.39
N THR A 127 4.75 -2.26 17.21
CA THR A 127 5.58 -2.11 16.02
C THR A 127 5.10 -3.04 14.93
N LEU A 128 4.68 -2.46 13.80
CA LEU A 128 4.34 -3.18 12.59
C LEU A 128 5.46 -3.00 11.57
N GLU A 129 5.66 -4.01 10.74
CA GLU A 129 6.64 -3.98 9.67
C GLU A 129 5.97 -4.28 8.33
N PHE A 130 6.29 -3.47 7.33
CA PHE A 130 5.82 -3.65 5.96
C PHE A 130 6.69 -4.65 5.21
N PHE A 131 6.03 -5.57 4.50
CA PHE A 131 6.67 -6.63 3.74
C PHE A 131 5.95 -6.82 2.39
N MET A 132 6.72 -7.01 1.32
CA MET A 132 6.20 -7.39 0.00
C MET A 132 6.55 -8.86 -0.21
N GLU A 133 5.54 -9.67 -0.46
CA GLU A 133 5.74 -11.06 -0.82
C GLU A 133 6.33 -11.08 -2.23
N ALA A 134 7.53 -11.64 -2.37
CA ALA A 134 8.13 -11.83 -3.69
C ALA A 134 7.21 -12.73 -4.52
N GLU A 135 6.83 -12.31 -5.73
CA GLU A 135 6.18 -13.20 -6.66
C GLU A 135 7.17 -14.33 -6.99
N VAL A 136 6.90 -15.53 -6.48
CA VAL A 136 7.57 -16.74 -6.97
C VAL A 136 7.06 -16.93 -8.39
N GLN A 137 7.86 -16.53 -9.37
CA GLN A 137 7.65 -16.97 -10.74
C GLN A 137 7.84 -18.48 -10.74
N GLU A 138 6.74 -19.23 -10.77
CA GLU A 138 6.77 -20.63 -11.19
C GLU A 138 7.37 -20.66 -12.60
N THR A 139 8.67 -20.91 -12.69
CA THR A 139 9.28 -21.42 -13.91
C THR A 139 8.59 -22.74 -14.22
N LYS A 140 7.58 -22.70 -15.09
CA LYS A 140 7.11 -23.88 -15.80
C LYS A 140 8.29 -24.37 -16.64
N GLU A 141 9.06 -25.31 -16.12
CA GLU A 141 9.94 -26.14 -16.92
C GLU A 141 9.06 -26.90 -17.92
N SER A 142 9.12 -26.48 -19.18
CA SER A 142 8.60 -27.24 -20.31
C SER A 142 9.35 -28.57 -20.38
N ARG A 143 8.61 -29.68 -20.37
CA ARG A 143 9.12 -31.01 -20.68
C ARG A 143 8.38 -31.55 -21.90
#